data_AF-A0A1H5ZBZ7-F1
#
_entry.id   AF-A0A1H5ZBZ7-F1
#
_cell.length_a   1.000
_cell.length_b   1.000
_cell.length_c   1.000
_cell.angle_alpha   90.00
_cell.angle_beta   90.00
_cell.angle_gamma   90.00
#
_symmetry.space_group_name_H-M   'P 1'
#
loop_
_entity.id
_entity.type
_entity.pdbx_description
1 polymer ?
#
loop_
_entity_poly.entity_id
_entity_poly.type
_entity_poly.pdbx_seq_one_letter_code
_entity_poly.pdbx_strand_id
1 'polypeptide(L)'
;MSEKKFDELQKLYDSTKIGSLVQEICEYYSTQDGYEDNSYQDEIEPTEIVESIYVLFCLQSREQILDEMALVQKKYPTIYSSIKSLHNTLLVNMDYQSLEANCAEKIAAYAKDTSSNEVLSHADMFSRSSNNLAEAEDKFYTWLHSRSR
;
A
#
# COMPACT_ATOMS: atom_id res chain seq x y z
N MET A 1 -18.12 -8.53 -1.63
CA MET A 1 -17.05 -9.20 -2.40
C MET A 1 -17.62 -10.41 -3.14
N SER A 2 -17.21 -10.69 -4.39
CA SER A 2 -17.67 -11.86 -5.15
C SER A 2 -16.90 -13.14 -4.79
N GLU A 3 -17.54 -14.31 -4.90
CA GLU A 3 -16.94 -15.62 -4.62
C GLU A 3 -15.65 -15.85 -5.43
N LYS A 4 -15.66 -15.45 -6.70
CA LYS A 4 -14.47 -15.53 -7.57
C LYS A 4 -13.29 -14.69 -7.05
N LYS A 5 -13.55 -13.52 -6.45
CA LYS A 5 -12.50 -12.65 -5.91
C LYS A 5 -11.92 -13.23 -4.62
N PHE A 6 -12.77 -13.80 -3.78
CA PHE A 6 -12.35 -14.54 -2.58
C PHE A 6 -11.47 -15.74 -2.95
N ASP A 7 -11.86 -16.54 -3.93
CA ASP A 7 -11.06 -17.66 -4.44
C ASP A 7 -9.70 -17.22 -5.01
N GLU A 8 -9.66 -16.10 -5.74
CA GLU A 8 -8.41 -15.54 -6.23
C GLU A 8 -7.53 -15.05 -5.07
N LEU A 9 -8.10 -14.47 -4.00
CA LEU A 9 -7.36 -13.95 -2.86
C LEU A 9 -6.70 -15.09 -2.08
N GLN A 10 -7.45 -16.17 -1.83
CA GLN A 10 -6.89 -17.35 -1.20
C GLN A 10 -5.68 -17.90 -1.97
N LYS A 11 -5.81 -18.01 -3.30
CA LYS A 11 -4.69 -18.44 -4.18
C LYS A 11 -3.55 -17.42 -4.28
N LEU A 12 -3.80 -16.15 -3.99
CA LEU A 12 -2.80 -15.10 -3.94
C LEU A 12 -1.91 -15.25 -2.71
N TYR A 13 -2.50 -15.52 -1.53
CA TYR A 13 -1.74 -15.77 -0.29
C TYR A 13 -0.86 -17.02 -0.37
N ASP A 14 -1.32 -18.05 -1.07
CA ASP A 14 -0.53 -19.28 -1.28
C ASP A 14 0.65 -19.07 -2.27
N SER A 15 0.74 -17.93 -2.95
CA SER A 15 1.78 -17.66 -3.96
C SER A 15 3.10 -17.25 -3.33
N THR A 16 4.13 -18.09 -3.47
CA THR A 16 5.52 -17.76 -3.06
C THR A 16 6.22 -16.75 -3.97
N LYS A 17 5.55 -16.24 -5.01
CA LYS A 17 6.11 -15.30 -6.01
C LYS A 17 5.63 -13.86 -5.83
N ILE A 18 4.71 -13.63 -4.90
CA ILE A 18 4.12 -12.31 -4.65
C ILE A 18 4.42 -12.02 -3.19
N GLY A 19 5.05 -10.88 -2.92
CA GLY A 19 5.44 -10.46 -1.59
C GLY A 19 4.23 -10.08 -0.75
N SER A 20 4.39 -10.15 0.57
CA SER A 20 3.31 -9.89 1.53
C SER A 20 2.71 -8.49 1.38
N LEU A 21 3.51 -7.47 1.05
CA LEU A 21 3.00 -6.12 0.78
C LEU A 21 2.00 -6.11 -0.39
N VAL A 22 2.33 -6.75 -1.51
CA VAL A 22 1.43 -6.80 -2.67
C VAL A 22 0.19 -7.64 -2.36
N GLN A 23 0.32 -8.70 -1.54
CA GLN A 23 -0.83 -9.47 -1.06
C GLN A 23 -1.77 -8.61 -0.23
N GLU A 24 -1.23 -7.83 0.72
CA GLU A 24 -2.00 -6.92 1.58
C GLU A 24 -2.70 -5.83 0.77
N ILE A 25 -1.99 -5.16 -0.14
CA ILE A 25 -2.58 -4.17 -1.06
C ILE A 25 -3.73 -4.79 -1.87
N CYS A 26 -3.54 -6.02 -2.38
CA CYS A 26 -4.58 -6.72 -3.11
C CYS A 26 -5.81 -7.00 -2.23
N GLU A 27 -5.62 -7.36 -0.97
CA GLU A 27 -6.70 -7.56 0.00
C GLU A 27 -7.45 -6.26 0.27
N TYR A 28 -6.72 -5.21 0.65
CA TYR A 28 -7.26 -3.90 0.99
C TYR A 28 -8.16 -3.35 -0.13
N TYR A 29 -7.65 -3.26 -1.35
CA TYR A 29 -8.46 -2.78 -2.48
C TYR A 29 -9.59 -3.76 -2.85
N SER A 30 -9.40 -5.05 -2.62
CA SER A 30 -10.43 -6.04 -2.96
C SER A 30 -11.62 -6.01 -2.03
N THR A 31 -11.39 -5.71 -0.74
CA THR A 31 -12.42 -5.59 0.30
C THR A 31 -13.15 -4.26 0.21
N GLN A 32 -12.48 -3.18 -0.24
CA GLN A 32 -13.10 -1.87 -0.44
C GLN A 32 -14.20 -1.86 -1.51
N ASP A 33 -14.05 -2.61 -2.60
CA ASP A 33 -15.09 -2.76 -3.65
C ASP A 33 -16.44 -3.32 -3.12
N GLY A 34 -16.49 -3.81 -1.88
CA GLY A 34 -17.71 -4.34 -1.25
C GLY A 34 -18.47 -3.36 -0.36
N TYR A 35 -17.93 -2.18 -0.04
CA TYR A 35 -18.58 -1.22 0.83
C TYR A 35 -19.45 -0.25 0.00
N GLU A 36 -20.75 -0.54 -0.12
CA GLU A 36 -21.69 0.33 -0.84
C GLU A 36 -21.99 1.66 -0.12
N ASP A 37 -21.49 1.92 1.10
CA ASP A 37 -22.04 3.00 1.92
C ASP A 37 -21.07 3.64 2.92
N ASN A 38 -19.85 3.99 2.50
CA ASN A 38 -18.89 4.76 3.32
C ASN A 38 -18.71 4.23 4.76
N SER A 39 -18.84 2.91 4.99
CA SER A 39 -18.70 2.33 6.33
C SER A 39 -17.23 2.21 6.77
N TYR A 40 -16.38 3.15 6.35
CA TYR A 40 -15.01 3.35 6.80
C TYR A 40 -14.92 3.77 8.29
N GLN A 41 -16.02 3.67 9.04
CA GLN A 41 -16.14 4.14 10.41
C GLN A 41 -15.28 3.35 11.42
N ASP A 42 -14.76 2.18 11.03
CA ASP A 42 -13.88 1.35 11.86
C ASP A 42 -12.41 1.30 11.36
N GLU A 43 -12.06 2.01 10.28
CA GLU A 43 -10.65 2.10 9.85
C GLU A 43 -9.88 3.03 10.80
N ILE A 44 -8.71 2.58 11.29
CA ILE A 44 -7.89 3.33 12.26
C ILE A 44 -7.36 4.62 11.59
N GLU A 45 -7.01 4.53 10.30
CA GLU A 45 -6.56 5.64 9.47
C GLU A 45 -7.58 5.97 8.38
N PRO A 46 -7.68 7.24 7.93
CA PRO A 46 -8.39 7.57 6.71
C PRO A 46 -7.78 6.85 5.50
N THR A 47 -8.64 6.41 4.57
CA THR A 47 -8.26 5.77 3.29
C THR A 47 -7.13 6.51 2.57
N GLU A 48 -7.19 7.84 2.50
CA GLU A 48 -6.16 8.66 1.83
C GLU A 48 -4.76 8.49 2.47
N ILE A 49 -4.69 8.26 3.77
CA ILE A 49 -3.44 8.04 4.49
C ILE A 49 -2.92 6.63 4.23
N VAL A 50 -3.79 5.62 4.31
CA VAL A 50 -3.44 4.22 4.00
C VAL A 50 -2.90 4.09 2.58
N GLU A 51 -3.60 4.64 1.59
CA GLU A 51 -3.16 4.62 0.20
C GLU A 51 -1.83 5.37 0.00
N SER A 52 -1.61 6.47 0.71
CA SER A 52 -0.35 7.22 0.66
C SER A 52 0.82 6.41 1.22
N ILE A 53 0.59 5.61 2.27
CA ILE A 53 1.57 4.70 2.84
C ILE A 53 1.89 3.58 1.85
N TYR A 54 0.88 2.92 1.29
CA TYR A 54 1.11 1.88 0.29
C TYR A 54 1.89 2.39 -0.91
N VAL A 55 1.57 3.59 -1.43
CA VAL A 55 2.36 4.20 -2.51
C VAL A 55 3.80 4.42 -2.06
N LEU A 56 4.03 5.01 -0.88
CA LEU A 56 5.36 5.30 -0.36
C LEU A 56 6.23 4.04 -0.24
N PHE A 57 5.66 2.94 0.27
CA PHE A 57 6.35 1.65 0.38
C PHE A 57 6.54 0.95 -0.96
N CYS A 58 5.57 1.05 -1.88
CA CYS A 58 5.74 0.56 -3.24
C CYS A 58 6.93 1.22 -3.94
N LEU A 59 7.16 2.52 -3.70
CA LEU A 59 8.28 3.25 -4.29
C LEU A 59 9.65 2.78 -3.78
N GLN A 60 9.74 2.23 -2.56
CA GLN A 60 11.00 1.72 -1.99
C GLN A 60 11.57 0.52 -2.75
N SER A 61 10.75 -0.24 -3.46
CA SER A 61 11.20 -1.34 -4.34
C SER A 61 10.35 -1.43 -5.60
N ARG A 62 10.20 -0.28 -6.27
CA ARG A 62 9.27 -0.10 -7.39
C ARG A 62 9.34 -1.19 -8.46
N GLU A 63 10.53 -1.58 -8.92
CA GLU A 63 10.67 -2.59 -9.97
C GLU A 63 10.11 -3.95 -9.56
N GLN A 64 10.47 -4.41 -8.36
CA GLN A 64 9.94 -5.66 -7.81
C GLN A 64 8.41 -5.59 -7.67
N ILE A 65 7.88 -4.48 -7.15
CA ILE A 65 6.44 -4.30 -6.96
C ILE A 65 5.70 -4.30 -8.29
N LEU A 66 6.22 -3.63 -9.32
CA LEU A 66 5.63 -3.63 -10.66
C LEU A 66 5.63 -5.04 -11.28
N ASP A 67 6.72 -5.80 -11.11
CA ASP A 67 6.79 -7.20 -11.58
C ASP A 67 5.76 -8.07 -10.86
N GLU A 68 5.61 -7.92 -9.55
CA GLU A 68 4.60 -8.64 -8.76
C GLU A 68 3.18 -8.26 -9.17
N MET A 69 2.88 -6.96 -9.36
CA MET A 69 1.57 -6.49 -9.85
C MET A 69 1.27 -6.99 -11.27
N ALA A 70 2.28 -7.12 -12.14
CA ALA A 70 2.11 -7.74 -13.46
C ALA A 70 1.82 -9.25 -13.36
N LEU A 71 2.39 -9.96 -12.38
CA LEU A 71 2.02 -11.34 -12.08
C LEU A 71 0.58 -11.44 -11.58
N VAL A 72 0.15 -10.50 -10.73
CA VAL A 72 -1.25 -10.41 -10.28
C VAL A 72 -2.17 -10.21 -11.48
N GLN A 73 -1.87 -9.27 -12.37
CA GLN A 73 -2.63 -9.04 -13.60
C GLN A 73 -2.82 -10.32 -14.43
N LYS A 74 -1.75 -11.11 -14.57
CA LYS A 74 -1.74 -12.32 -15.38
C LYS A 74 -2.51 -13.48 -14.76
N LYS A 75 -2.43 -13.65 -13.42
CA LYS A 75 -2.94 -14.83 -12.72
C LYS A 75 -4.26 -14.61 -12.00
N TYR A 76 -4.50 -13.40 -11.53
CA TYR A 76 -5.63 -13.03 -10.67
C TYR A 76 -6.30 -11.75 -11.22
N PRO A 77 -6.90 -11.83 -12.43
CA PRO A 77 -7.40 -10.65 -13.14
C PRO A 77 -8.58 -9.96 -12.41
N THR A 78 -9.33 -10.68 -11.57
CA THR A 78 -10.46 -10.12 -10.81
C THR A 78 -9.97 -9.33 -9.60
N ILE A 79 -8.86 -9.74 -8.99
CA ILE A 79 -8.14 -8.93 -7.98
C ILE A 79 -7.48 -7.72 -8.64
N TYR A 80 -6.80 -7.96 -9.76
CA TYR A 80 -6.05 -6.92 -10.46
C TYR A 80 -6.92 -5.71 -10.81
N SER A 81 -8.20 -5.91 -11.16
CA SER A 81 -9.09 -4.80 -11.47
C SER A 81 -9.21 -3.79 -10.31
N SER A 82 -9.08 -4.23 -9.06
CA SER A 82 -9.17 -3.38 -7.88
C SER A 82 -7.89 -2.57 -7.63
N ILE A 83 -6.72 -3.17 -7.87
CA ILE A 83 -5.42 -2.48 -7.71
C ILE A 83 -4.96 -1.73 -8.97
N LYS A 84 -5.72 -1.79 -10.06
CA LYS A 84 -5.34 -1.23 -11.36
C LYS A 84 -5.02 0.26 -11.30
N SER A 85 -5.76 1.02 -10.49
CA SER A 85 -5.52 2.45 -10.31
C SER A 85 -4.13 2.72 -9.71
N LEU A 86 -3.82 2.03 -8.60
CA LEU A 86 -2.51 2.10 -7.95
C LEU A 86 -1.38 1.67 -8.90
N HIS A 87 -1.54 0.55 -9.60
CA HIS A 87 -0.53 0.08 -10.56
C HIS A 87 -0.25 1.14 -11.65
N ASN A 88 -1.30 1.78 -12.19
CA ASN A 88 -1.14 2.85 -13.15
C ASN A 88 -0.44 4.08 -12.55
N THR A 89 -0.77 4.46 -11.32
CA THR A 89 -0.10 5.56 -10.61
C THR A 89 1.40 5.31 -10.48
N LEU A 90 1.80 4.08 -10.13
CA LEU A 90 3.20 3.70 -10.04
C LEU A 90 3.91 3.69 -11.42
N LEU A 91 3.21 3.31 -12.48
CA LEU A 91 3.75 3.27 -13.85
C LEU A 91 3.93 4.66 -14.47
N VAL A 92 2.94 5.56 -14.33
CA VAL A 92 2.91 6.87 -15.02
C VAL A 92 3.87 7.87 -14.39
N ASN A 93 4.10 7.81 -13.08
CA ASN A 93 5.01 8.72 -12.39
C ASN A 93 6.47 8.24 -12.53
N MET A 94 7.05 8.50 -13.70
CA MET A 94 8.47 8.25 -13.98
C MET A 94 9.40 9.08 -13.09
N ASP A 95 8.99 10.31 -12.76
CA ASP A 95 9.59 11.08 -11.67
C ASP A 95 8.83 10.79 -10.37
N TYR A 96 9.28 9.76 -9.66
CA TYR A 96 8.65 9.31 -8.44
C TYR A 96 8.83 10.29 -7.28
N GLN A 97 9.75 11.26 -7.36
CA GLN A 97 10.04 12.19 -6.26
C GLN A 97 8.82 13.08 -5.96
N SER A 98 8.11 13.51 -7.00
CA SER A 98 6.89 14.32 -6.84
C SER A 98 5.76 13.52 -6.18
N LEU A 99 5.63 12.24 -6.54
CA LEU A 99 4.64 11.34 -5.94
C LEU A 99 4.99 11.05 -4.47
N GLU A 100 6.27 10.76 -4.20
CA GLU A 100 6.80 10.50 -2.86
C GLU A 100 6.59 11.71 -1.93
N ALA A 101 6.92 12.91 -2.41
CA ALA A 101 6.72 14.16 -1.67
C ALA A 101 5.25 14.42 -1.37
N ASN A 102 4.35 14.17 -2.34
CA ASN A 102 2.91 14.34 -2.14
C ASN A 102 2.36 13.38 -1.08
N CYS A 103 2.74 12.09 -1.14
CA CYS A 103 2.35 11.11 -0.13
C CYS A 103 2.90 11.49 1.25
N ALA A 104 4.16 11.91 1.34
CA ALA A 104 4.77 12.33 2.59
C ALA A 104 4.10 13.56 3.19
N GLU A 105 3.69 14.53 2.38
CA GLU A 105 2.95 15.71 2.82
C GLU A 105 1.59 15.35 3.41
N LYS A 106 0.84 14.44 2.77
CA LYS A 106 -0.45 13.96 3.29
C LYS A 106 -0.30 13.26 4.64
N ILE A 107 0.69 12.37 4.76
CA ILE A 107 0.96 11.64 6.01
C ILE A 107 1.42 12.63 7.10
N ALA A 108 2.29 13.58 6.78
CA ALA A 108 2.77 14.59 7.72
C ALA A 108 1.64 15.51 8.19
N ALA A 109 0.68 15.86 7.33
CA ALA A 109 -0.50 16.63 7.73
C ALA A 109 -1.42 15.88 8.69
N TYR A 110 -1.42 14.54 8.64
CA TYR A 110 -2.17 13.68 9.54
C TYR A 110 -1.43 13.42 10.87
N ALA A 111 -0.10 13.32 10.85
CA ALA A 111 0.73 13.06 12.03
C ALA A 111 1.10 14.34 12.78
N LYS A 112 0.86 14.39 14.10
CA LYS A 112 1.15 15.58 14.90
C LYS A 112 2.65 15.88 14.96
N ASP A 113 3.01 17.15 14.85
CA ASP A 113 4.38 17.67 14.95
C ASP A 113 5.39 16.95 14.04
N THR A 114 4.90 16.40 12.92
CA THR A 114 5.68 15.57 11.99
C THR A 114 5.91 16.34 10.69
N SER A 115 7.13 16.29 10.16
CA SER A 115 7.46 16.88 8.86
C SER A 115 7.48 15.82 7.75
N SER A 116 7.27 16.22 6.50
CA SER A 116 7.40 15.31 5.35
C SER A 116 8.78 14.64 5.31
N ASN A 117 9.85 15.37 5.67
CA ASN A 117 11.20 14.80 5.75
C ASN A 117 11.31 13.70 6.81
N GLU A 118 10.63 13.85 7.94
CA GLU A 118 10.59 12.83 8.99
C GLU A 118 9.85 11.57 8.49
N VAL A 119 8.71 11.75 7.80
CA VAL A 119 7.98 10.65 7.15
C VAL A 119 8.89 9.87 6.18
N LEU A 120 9.54 10.57 5.25
CA LEU A 120 10.44 9.96 4.26
C LEU A 120 11.60 9.24 4.94
N SER A 121 12.20 9.86 5.96
CA SER A 121 13.31 9.26 6.69
C SER A 121 12.90 7.98 7.42
N HIS A 122 11.70 7.93 7.99
CA HIS A 122 11.19 6.73 8.65
C HIS A 122 10.87 5.63 7.65
N ALA A 123 10.25 5.95 6.52
CA ALA A 123 9.97 4.98 5.47
C ALA A 123 11.26 4.34 4.92
N ASP A 124 12.29 5.14 4.62
CA ASP A 124 13.60 4.64 4.17
C ASP A 124 14.28 3.80 5.27
N MET A 125 14.33 4.31 6.51
CA MET A 125 14.96 3.61 7.63
C MET A 125 14.31 2.26 7.92
N PHE A 126 12.98 2.17 7.95
CA PHE A 126 12.27 0.92 8.20
C PHE A 126 12.42 -0.05 7.05
N SER A 127 12.42 0.43 5.80
CA SER A 127 12.63 -0.41 4.62
C SER A 127 14.02 -1.05 4.62
N ARG A 128 15.06 -0.32 5.05
CA ARG A 128 16.44 -0.84 5.13
C ARG A 128 16.70 -1.77 6.31
N SER A 129 15.93 -1.65 7.38
CA SER A 129 16.15 -2.40 8.63
C SER A 129 15.20 -3.58 8.83
N SER A 130 14.27 -3.81 7.89
CA SER A 130 13.30 -4.91 7.95
C SER A 130 13.62 -5.99 6.93
N ASN A 131 13.10 -7.20 7.14
CA ASN A 131 13.39 -8.33 6.25
C ASN A 131 12.62 -8.25 4.93
N ASN A 132 11.49 -7.55 4.93
CA ASN A 132 10.65 -7.30 3.76
C ASN A 132 9.85 -5.99 3.97
N LEU A 133 9.17 -5.53 2.91
CA LEU A 133 8.45 -4.27 2.95
C LEU A 133 7.16 -4.29 3.79
N ALA A 134 6.50 -5.45 3.97
CA ALA A 134 5.33 -5.54 4.85
C ALA A 134 5.74 -5.33 6.32
N GLU A 135 6.85 -5.94 6.76
CA GLU A 135 7.40 -5.69 8.10
C GLU A 135 7.84 -4.22 8.28
N ALA A 136 8.37 -3.60 7.21
CA ALA A 136 8.75 -2.20 7.24
C ALA A 136 7.55 -1.27 7.37
N GLU A 137 6.46 -1.58 6.67
CA GLU A 137 5.17 -0.92 6.75
C GLU A 137 4.56 -1.06 8.15
N ASP A 138 4.55 -2.26 8.74
CA ASP A 138 4.06 -2.48 10.12
C ASP A 138 4.78 -1.60 11.14
N LYS A 139 6.11 -1.48 11.02
CA LYS A 139 6.92 -0.58 11.87
C LYS A 139 6.56 0.88 11.63
N PHE A 140 6.29 1.24 10.38
CA PHE A 140 5.87 2.58 10.02
C PHE A 140 4.51 2.93 10.60
N TYR A 141 3.52 2.04 10.52
CA TYR A 141 2.22 2.20 11.20
C TYR A 141 2.38 2.34 12.71
N THR A 142 3.22 1.51 13.33
CA THR A 142 3.52 1.60 14.77
C THR A 142 4.08 2.98 15.14
N TRP A 143 4.98 3.53 14.32
CA TRP A 143 5.51 4.88 14.50
C TRP A 143 4.43 5.94 14.27
N LEU A 144 3.64 5.83 13.21
CA LEU A 144 2.58 6.77 12.87
C LEU A 144 1.53 6.86 13.99
N HIS A 145 1.11 5.73 14.53
CA HIS A 145 0.17 5.63 15.66
C HIS A 145 0.67 6.30 16.94
N SER A 146 1.99 6.39 17.11
CA SER A 146 2.59 7.13 18.23
C SER A 146 2.52 8.66 18.06
N ARG A 147 2.19 9.14 16.86
CA ARG A 147 2.13 10.57 16.48
C ARG A 147 0.73 11.07 16.14
N SER A 148 -0.21 10.19 15.79
CA SER A 148 -1.57 10.55 15.39
C SER A 148 -2.60 10.56 16.53
N ARG A 149 -2.17 10.34 17.78
CA ARG A 149 -3.02 10.34 18.99
C ARG A 149 -2.72 11.48 19.96
#